data_AF-A0A3B0SS84-F1
#
_entry.id   AF-A0A3B0SS84-F1
#
_cell.length_a   1.000
_cell.length_b   1.000
_cell.length_c   1.000
_cell.angle_alpha   90.00
_cell.angle_beta   90.00
_cell.angle_gamma   90.00
#
_symmetry.space_group_name_H-M   'P 1'
#
loop_
_entity.id
_entity.type
_entity.pdbx_description
1 polymer ?
#
loop_
_entity_poly.entity_id
_entity_poly.type
_entity_poly.pdbx_seq_one_letter_code
_entity_poly.pdbx_strand_id
1 'polypeptide(L)'
;MVDIATRVHNHKWKIDPIVRSLIDTDFYKLLMCQSIFRNHPDTHVTFSLINRSKSIRLADLVDEGELREQLDHIRSLSLTRGESTWMRGNTFYGQRQMFTPEFMDWFENLSLPPYQLEKHDGQYELTFEGKWPEVMLWEIPALAVLMELRSRTVLNRMARFELQILYARAMTKLWQKVEHLRDVPGLRIADFGTRRRHSFLWQDWCVQAMGEGLGEKFVGTSNCLIAKNRDVEAIGTNAHELPMVYAALADTDAELARAPYEVL
;
A
#
# COMPACT_ATOMS: atom_id res chain seq x y z
N MET A 1 -1.21 -12.34 20.77
CA MET A 1 -0.61 -12.63 19.46
C MET A 1 -1.76 -12.86 18.48
N VAL A 2 -1.77 -12.20 17.31
CA VAL A 2 -2.85 -12.37 16.34
C VAL A 2 -2.78 -13.79 15.75
N ASP A 3 -3.83 -14.58 15.93
CA ASP A 3 -3.93 -15.90 15.30
C ASP A 3 -4.32 -15.73 13.82
N ILE A 4 -3.30 -15.56 12.97
CA ILE A 4 -3.45 -15.36 11.52
C ILE A 4 -4.19 -16.55 10.90
N ALA A 5 -3.86 -17.77 11.29
CA ALA A 5 -4.49 -18.98 10.75
C ALA A 5 -5.99 -19.03 11.08
N THR A 6 -6.38 -18.71 12.31
CA THR A 6 -7.80 -18.66 12.68
C THR A 6 -8.52 -17.49 12.02
N ARG A 7 -7.88 -16.32 11.86
CA ARG A 7 -8.47 -15.19 11.13
C ARG A 7 -8.71 -15.52 9.66
N VAL A 8 -7.73 -16.14 9.00
CA VAL A 8 -7.86 -16.62 7.62
C VAL A 8 -8.94 -17.69 7.52
N HIS A 9 -9.00 -18.66 8.44
CA HIS A 9 -10.04 -19.68 8.40
C HIS A 9 -11.46 -19.13 8.66
N ASN A 10 -11.58 -18.10 9.51
CA ASN A 10 -12.86 -17.55 9.92
C ASN A 10 -13.30 -16.40 9.00
N HIS A 11 -13.76 -16.73 7.79
CA HIS A 11 -14.36 -15.79 6.83
C HIS A 11 -15.82 -15.37 7.18
N LYS A 12 -16.19 -15.35 8.47
CA LYS A 12 -17.61 -15.25 8.91
C LYS A 12 -18.26 -13.86 8.77
N TRP A 13 -17.58 -12.85 8.23
CA TRP A 13 -18.09 -11.49 8.13
C TRP A 13 -18.62 -11.21 6.72
N LYS A 14 -19.66 -10.37 6.63
CA LYS A 14 -20.25 -9.94 5.37
C LYS A 14 -19.23 -9.23 4.45
N ILE A 15 -18.26 -8.52 5.05
CA ILE A 15 -17.03 -8.02 4.41
C ILE A 15 -15.88 -8.19 5.44
N ASP A 16 -14.79 -8.86 5.06
CA ASP A 16 -13.52 -8.87 5.81
C ASP A 16 -12.54 -7.91 5.10
N PRO A 17 -12.47 -6.63 5.49
CA PRO A 17 -11.80 -5.58 4.71
C PRO A 17 -10.29 -5.76 4.64
N ILE A 18 -9.76 -5.76 3.42
CA ILE A 18 -8.34 -5.94 3.13
C ILE A 18 -7.55 -4.65 3.42
N VAL A 19 -8.07 -3.52 2.96
CA VAL A 19 -7.52 -2.19 3.22
C VAL A 19 -8.27 -1.61 4.40
N ARG A 20 -7.51 -1.21 5.42
CA ARG A 20 -8.07 -0.90 6.75
C ARG A 20 -8.22 0.59 7.04
N SER A 21 -7.57 1.43 6.24
CA SER A 21 -7.47 2.87 6.42
C SER A 21 -6.98 3.53 5.14
N LEU A 22 -7.25 4.83 4.96
CA LEU A 22 -6.63 5.63 3.90
C LEU A 22 -5.09 5.68 4.03
N ILE A 23 -4.56 5.51 5.24
CA ILE A 23 -3.12 5.45 5.48
C ILE A 23 -2.56 4.01 5.49
N ASP A 24 -3.34 3.01 5.09
CA ASP A 24 -2.82 1.68 4.76
C ASP A 24 -2.17 1.70 3.35
N THR A 25 -1.18 2.57 3.20
CA THR A 25 -0.48 2.88 1.95
C THR A 25 0.99 3.21 2.24
N ASP A 26 1.81 3.29 1.19
CA ASP A 26 3.22 3.64 1.29
C ASP A 26 3.40 5.15 1.59
N PHE A 27 4.30 5.52 2.50
CA PHE A 27 4.48 6.90 2.97
C PHE A 27 4.82 7.89 1.85
N TYR A 28 5.62 7.45 0.87
CA TYR A 28 5.96 8.27 -0.30
C TYR A 28 4.71 8.76 -1.04
N LYS A 29 3.61 7.99 -1.05
CA LYS A 29 2.36 8.40 -1.70
C LYS A 29 1.76 9.61 -1.03
N LEU A 30 1.82 9.70 0.30
CA LEU A 30 1.30 10.84 1.03
C LEU A 30 2.18 12.09 0.84
N LEU A 31 3.51 11.92 0.86
CA LEU A 31 4.46 13.00 0.59
C LEU A 31 4.28 13.58 -0.82
N MET A 32 4.21 12.69 -1.80
CA MET A 32 3.98 13.08 -3.19
C MET A 32 2.60 13.68 -3.39
N CYS A 33 1.56 13.11 -2.77
CA CYS A 33 0.20 13.62 -2.86
C CYS A 33 0.10 15.06 -2.37
N GLN A 34 0.76 15.41 -1.27
CA GLN A 34 0.82 16.80 -0.81
C GLN A 34 1.53 17.71 -1.82
N SER A 35 2.65 17.27 -2.39
CA SER A 35 3.37 18.03 -3.41
C SER A 35 2.51 18.26 -4.66
N ILE A 36 1.84 17.22 -5.12
CA ILE A 36 0.95 17.27 -6.30
C ILE A 36 -0.28 18.12 -6.00
N PHE A 37 -0.88 17.99 -4.83
CA PHE A 37 -2.00 18.82 -4.39
C PHE A 37 -1.66 20.32 -4.42
N ARG A 38 -0.42 20.69 -4.06
CA ARG A 38 0.03 22.08 -4.11
C ARG A 38 0.35 22.56 -5.52
N ASN A 39 1.07 21.76 -6.30
CA ASN A 39 1.71 22.23 -7.54
C ASN A 39 0.91 21.87 -8.81
N HIS A 40 0.14 20.79 -8.76
CA HIS A 40 -0.62 20.21 -9.89
C HIS A 40 -2.03 19.76 -9.47
N PRO A 41 -2.82 20.59 -8.74
CA PRO A 41 -4.12 20.17 -8.22
C PRO A 41 -5.11 19.81 -9.33
N ASP A 42 -4.96 20.43 -10.51
CA ASP A 42 -5.93 20.32 -11.59
C ASP A 42 -5.58 19.31 -12.69
N THR A 43 -4.37 18.76 -12.65
CA THR A 43 -3.86 17.79 -13.62
C THR A 43 -4.71 16.53 -13.60
N HIS A 44 -5.20 16.12 -14.77
CA HIS A 44 -5.92 14.86 -14.94
C HIS A 44 -4.96 13.75 -15.35
N VAL A 45 -5.14 12.57 -14.75
CA VAL A 45 -4.34 11.38 -15.03
C VAL A 45 -5.23 10.15 -15.07
N THR A 46 -4.72 9.11 -15.75
CA THR A 46 -5.29 7.78 -15.72
C THR A 46 -4.27 6.80 -15.18
N PHE A 47 -4.66 6.01 -14.17
CA PHE A 47 -3.89 4.88 -13.67
C PHE A 47 -4.54 3.60 -14.17
N SER A 48 -3.72 2.65 -14.63
CA SER A 48 -4.21 1.35 -15.11
C SER A 48 -3.42 0.22 -14.48
N LEU A 49 -4.14 -0.78 -13.98
CA LEU A 49 -3.56 -2.04 -13.52
C LEU A 49 -3.02 -2.82 -14.72
N ILE A 50 -1.77 -3.29 -14.61
CA ILE A 50 -1.17 -4.16 -15.62
C ILE A 50 -0.68 -5.45 -14.97
N ASN A 51 -1.32 -6.57 -15.28
CA ASN A 51 -0.77 -7.89 -14.98
C ASN A 51 0.28 -8.26 -16.03
N ARG A 52 1.56 -8.16 -15.65
CA ARG A 52 2.69 -8.52 -16.53
C ARG A 52 2.86 -10.03 -16.70
N SER A 53 2.25 -10.84 -15.83
CA SER A 53 2.33 -12.31 -15.87
C SER A 53 1.07 -12.91 -16.52
N LYS A 54 1.01 -12.84 -17.85
CA LYS A 54 -0.18 -13.26 -18.64
C LYS A 54 -0.61 -14.72 -18.44
N SER A 55 0.31 -15.61 -18.03
CA SER A 55 -0.01 -17.01 -17.70
C SER A 55 -0.88 -17.15 -16.45
N ILE A 56 -0.88 -16.14 -15.58
CA ILE A 56 -1.76 -16.08 -14.41
C ILE A 56 -3.01 -15.30 -14.81
N ARG A 57 -4.13 -16.01 -14.98
CA ARG A 57 -5.43 -15.43 -15.32
C ARG A 57 -6.09 -14.91 -14.05
N LEU A 58 -5.91 -13.62 -13.76
CA LEU A 58 -6.38 -13.01 -12.49
C LEU A 58 -7.89 -13.14 -12.31
N ALA A 59 -8.67 -13.01 -13.38
CA ALA A 59 -10.13 -13.07 -13.33
C ALA A 59 -10.68 -14.51 -13.19
N ASP A 60 -9.79 -15.52 -13.14
CA ASP A 60 -10.12 -16.89 -12.79
C ASP A 60 -9.74 -17.21 -11.32
N LEU A 61 -9.00 -16.31 -10.67
CA LEU A 61 -8.51 -16.46 -9.29
C LEU A 61 -9.15 -15.48 -8.30
N VAL A 62 -9.56 -14.31 -8.77
CA VAL A 62 -10.17 -13.27 -7.96
C VAL A 62 -11.60 -13.10 -8.45
N ASP A 63 -12.57 -13.21 -7.54
CA ASP A 63 -13.97 -12.99 -7.87
C ASP A 63 -14.22 -11.49 -8.12
N GLU A 64 -15.02 -11.19 -9.15
CA GLU A 64 -15.28 -9.80 -9.54
C GLU A 64 -16.13 -9.06 -8.50
N GLY A 65 -17.11 -9.75 -7.92
CA GLY A 65 -17.99 -9.19 -6.89
C GLY A 65 -17.18 -8.84 -5.64
N GLU A 66 -16.36 -9.77 -5.16
CA GLU A 66 -15.47 -9.52 -4.02
C GLU A 66 -14.47 -8.37 -4.31
N LEU A 67 -13.91 -8.31 -5.51
CA LEU A 67 -13.02 -7.22 -5.92
C LEU A 67 -13.75 -5.87 -5.86
N ARG A 68 -14.96 -5.77 -6.43
CA ARG A 68 -15.77 -4.55 -6.38
C ARG A 68 -16.14 -4.15 -4.96
N GLU A 69 -16.56 -5.10 -4.13
CA GLU A 69 -16.88 -4.84 -2.71
C GLU A 69 -15.69 -4.24 -1.95
N GLN A 70 -14.48 -4.74 -2.19
CA GLN A 70 -13.27 -4.22 -1.55
C GLN A 70 -12.88 -2.83 -2.08
N LEU A 71 -12.98 -2.60 -3.39
CA LEU A 71 -12.71 -1.29 -3.99
C LEU A 71 -13.74 -0.24 -3.53
N ASP A 72 -15.02 -0.61 -3.48
CA ASP A 72 -16.09 0.25 -2.98
C ASP A 72 -15.93 0.57 -1.48
N HIS A 73 -15.49 -0.41 -0.69
CA HIS A 73 -15.13 -0.19 0.71
C HIS A 73 -14.03 0.87 0.85
N ILE A 74 -12.96 0.82 0.03
CA ILE A 74 -11.87 1.80 0.08
C ILE A 74 -12.42 3.23 -0.13
N ARG A 75 -13.36 3.42 -1.04
CA ARG A 75 -13.99 4.74 -1.32
C ARG A 75 -14.81 5.28 -0.15
N SER A 76 -15.24 4.41 0.76
CA SER A 76 -15.97 4.75 1.99
C SER A 76 -15.05 5.08 3.18
N LEU A 77 -13.73 4.89 3.04
CA LEU A 77 -12.78 5.16 4.12
C LEU A 77 -12.58 6.66 4.29
N SER A 78 -12.48 7.08 5.55
CA SER A 78 -12.04 8.41 5.96
C SER A 78 -10.99 8.25 7.05
N LEU A 79 -10.15 9.27 7.28
CA LEU A 79 -9.22 9.24 8.39
C LEU A 79 -9.98 9.18 9.72
N THR A 80 -9.56 8.26 10.59
CA THR A 80 -9.97 8.30 11.99
C THR A 80 -9.28 9.47 12.70
N ARG A 81 -9.86 9.92 13.82
CA ARG A 81 -9.26 10.98 14.65
C ARG A 81 -7.82 10.66 15.06
N GLY A 82 -7.52 9.40 15.38
CA GLY A 82 -6.18 8.97 15.76
C GLY A 82 -5.17 9.02 14.61
N GLU A 83 -5.60 8.71 13.39
CA GLU A 83 -4.75 8.78 12.20
C GLU A 83 -4.49 10.22 11.77
N SER A 84 -5.52 11.06 11.75
CA SER A 84 -5.38 12.50 11.54
C SER A 84 -4.41 13.13 12.56
N THR A 85 -4.57 12.82 13.85
CA THR A 85 -3.66 13.31 14.91
C THR A 85 -2.22 12.86 14.68
N TRP A 86 -2.01 11.60 14.29
CA TRP A 86 -0.67 11.07 14.00
C TRP A 86 -0.03 11.79 12.80
N MET A 87 -0.76 12.01 11.71
CA MET A 87 -0.24 12.72 10.54
C MET A 87 0.11 14.19 10.84
N ARG A 88 -0.73 14.89 11.61
CA ARG A 88 -0.51 16.31 11.97
C ARG A 88 0.60 16.48 12.99
N GLY A 89 0.69 15.58 13.98
CA GLY A 89 1.51 15.76 15.17
C GLY A 89 2.86 15.05 15.15
N ASN A 90 3.02 13.99 14.35
CA ASN A 90 4.25 13.20 14.39
C ASN A 90 5.44 13.95 13.75
N THR A 91 6.64 13.58 14.17
CA THR A 91 7.87 14.04 13.53
C THR A 91 8.27 13.01 12.48
N PHE A 92 8.41 13.45 11.24
CA PHE A 92 8.85 12.60 10.13
C PHE A 92 10.18 13.14 9.62
N TYR A 93 11.21 12.30 9.49
CA TYR A 93 12.54 12.74 9.03
C TYR A 93 13.10 13.96 9.80
N GLY A 94 12.82 14.07 11.10
CA GLY A 94 13.23 15.20 11.94
C GLY A 94 12.40 16.48 11.75
N GLN A 95 11.44 16.50 10.83
CA GLN A 95 10.52 17.61 10.61
C GLN A 95 9.19 17.36 11.32
N ARG A 96 8.81 18.29 12.21
CA ARG A 96 7.48 18.35 12.81
C ARG A 96 6.48 18.93 11.81
N GLN A 97 5.23 18.48 11.88
CA GLN A 97 4.14 19.00 11.05
C GLN A 97 4.50 18.96 9.56
N MET A 98 4.98 17.81 9.09
CA MET A 98 5.38 17.60 7.70
C MET A 98 4.22 17.80 6.72
N PHE A 99 3.00 17.47 7.15
CA PHE A 99 1.79 17.68 6.36
C PHE A 99 1.15 19.04 6.69
N THR A 100 0.87 19.85 5.66
CA THR A 100 0.29 21.18 5.82
C THR A 100 -1.17 21.09 6.28
N PRO A 101 -1.69 22.10 7.00
CA PRO A 101 -3.10 22.14 7.39
C PRO A 101 -4.04 22.00 6.20
N GLU A 102 -3.76 22.69 5.09
CA GLU A 102 -4.61 22.67 3.88
C GLU A 102 -4.66 21.26 3.26
N PHE A 103 -3.52 20.57 3.17
CA PHE A 103 -3.48 19.20 2.67
C PHE A 103 -4.26 18.25 3.59
N MET A 104 -4.10 18.39 4.90
CA MET A 104 -4.81 17.53 5.85
C MET A 104 -6.32 17.77 5.83
N ASP A 105 -6.76 19.03 5.69
CA ASP A 105 -8.19 19.36 5.58
C ASP A 105 -8.78 18.81 4.28
N TRP A 106 -8.04 18.83 3.17
CA TRP A 106 -8.43 18.14 1.94
C TRP A 106 -8.48 16.61 2.12
N PHE A 107 -7.41 16.02 2.68
CA PHE A 107 -7.26 14.57 2.79
C PHE A 107 -8.29 13.94 3.75
N GLU A 108 -8.70 14.65 4.81
CA GLU A 108 -9.75 14.22 5.73
C GLU A 108 -11.15 14.15 5.08
N ASN A 109 -11.38 14.95 4.02
CA ASN A 109 -12.64 14.99 3.29
C ASN A 109 -12.58 14.23 1.94
N LEU A 110 -11.45 13.58 1.64
CA LEU A 110 -11.25 12.86 0.40
C LEU A 110 -12.16 11.62 0.34
N SER A 111 -12.82 11.44 -0.81
CA SER A 111 -13.34 10.14 -1.25
C SER A 111 -12.68 9.79 -2.57
N LEU A 112 -12.17 8.56 -2.69
CA LEU A 112 -11.47 8.16 -3.91
C LEU A 112 -12.43 8.14 -5.12
N PRO A 113 -11.96 8.59 -6.30
CA PRO A 113 -12.79 8.70 -7.49
C PRO A 113 -13.28 7.31 -7.95
N PRO A 114 -14.36 7.26 -8.75
CA PRO A 114 -14.83 6.00 -9.33
C PRO A 114 -13.73 5.27 -10.10
N TYR A 115 -13.89 3.95 -10.22
CA TYR A 115 -13.02 3.09 -11.01
C TYR A 115 -13.81 2.42 -12.12
N GLN A 116 -13.14 2.04 -13.20
CA GLN A 116 -13.70 1.16 -14.22
C GLN A 116 -13.02 -0.20 -14.10
N LEU A 117 -13.83 -1.25 -14.08
CA LEU A 117 -13.34 -2.63 -13.98
C LEU A 117 -14.02 -3.45 -15.08
N GLU A 118 -13.21 -3.98 -15.98
CA GLU A 118 -13.63 -4.84 -17.06
C GLU A 118 -12.87 -6.17 -17.01
N LYS A 119 -13.50 -7.23 -17.51
CA LYS A 119 -12.90 -8.55 -17.65
C LYS A 119 -12.65 -8.84 -19.13
N HIS A 120 -11.39 -9.02 -19.49
CA HIS A 120 -10.99 -9.35 -20.86
C HIS A 120 -9.99 -10.50 -20.84
N ASP A 121 -10.29 -11.58 -21.58
CA ASP A 121 -9.48 -12.82 -21.67
C ASP A 121 -8.91 -13.32 -20.31
N GLY A 122 -9.77 -13.43 -19.29
CA GLY A 122 -9.36 -13.92 -17.97
C GLY A 122 -8.43 -12.98 -17.20
N GLN A 123 -8.26 -11.74 -17.65
CA GLN A 123 -7.59 -10.66 -16.95
C GLN A 123 -8.59 -9.59 -16.53
N TYR A 124 -8.19 -8.81 -15.52
CA TYR A 124 -8.90 -7.59 -15.16
C TYR A 124 -8.19 -6.38 -15.76
N GLU A 125 -8.97 -5.54 -16.42
CA GLU A 125 -8.60 -4.19 -16.82
C GLU A 125 -9.25 -3.25 -15.81
N LEU A 126 -8.42 -2.73 -14.88
CA LEU A 126 -8.85 -1.86 -13.81
C LEU A 126 -8.21 -0.49 -14.02
N THR A 127 -9.04 0.53 -14.24
CA THR A 127 -8.59 1.90 -14.50
C THR A 127 -9.22 2.88 -13.52
N PHE A 128 -8.47 3.95 -13.25
CA PHE A 128 -8.86 5.05 -12.36
C PHE A 128 -8.53 6.35 -13.09
N GLU A 129 -9.49 7.27 -13.17
CA GLU A 129 -9.35 8.53 -13.90
C GLU A 129 -9.88 9.69 -13.06
N GLY A 130 -9.22 10.84 -13.14
CA GLY A 130 -9.57 12.03 -12.37
C GLY A 130 -8.36 12.90 -12.05
N LYS A 131 -8.49 13.73 -11.02
CA LYS A 131 -7.43 14.63 -10.56
C LYS A 131 -6.26 13.84 -9.98
N TRP A 132 -5.04 14.25 -10.30
CA TRP A 132 -3.83 13.52 -9.93
C TRP A 132 -3.68 13.25 -8.41
N PRO A 133 -3.88 14.23 -7.51
CA PRO A 133 -3.81 13.96 -6.06
C PRO A 133 -4.76 12.86 -5.58
N GLU A 134 -5.92 12.73 -6.22
CA GLU A 134 -6.95 11.76 -5.84
C GLU A 134 -6.64 10.38 -6.43
N VAL A 135 -6.38 10.32 -7.73
CA VAL A 135 -6.19 9.07 -8.47
C VAL A 135 -4.92 8.33 -8.03
N MET A 136 -3.84 9.05 -7.71
CA MET A 136 -2.57 8.42 -7.32
C MET A 136 -2.68 7.55 -6.05
N LEU A 137 -3.68 7.82 -5.21
CA LEU A 137 -3.93 7.12 -3.96
C LEU A 137 -4.62 5.75 -4.17
N TRP A 138 -5.09 5.46 -5.39
CA TRP A 138 -5.60 4.13 -5.74
C TRP A 138 -4.51 3.05 -5.88
N GLU A 139 -3.27 3.42 -6.25
CA GLU A 139 -2.25 2.45 -6.66
C GLU A 139 -2.02 1.36 -5.60
N ILE A 140 -1.71 1.75 -4.37
CA ILE A 140 -1.31 0.82 -3.32
C ILE A 140 -2.51 0.01 -2.80
N PRO A 141 -3.66 0.63 -2.46
CA PRO A 141 -4.86 -0.10 -2.04
C PRO A 141 -5.34 -1.11 -3.09
N ALA A 142 -5.42 -0.74 -4.36
CA ALA A 142 -5.88 -1.65 -5.42
C ALA A 142 -4.97 -2.87 -5.58
N LEU A 143 -3.65 -2.67 -5.54
CA LEU A 143 -2.68 -3.76 -5.59
C LEU A 143 -2.76 -4.66 -4.35
N ALA A 144 -2.90 -4.08 -3.16
CA ALA A 144 -3.04 -4.85 -1.92
C ALA A 144 -4.31 -5.72 -1.92
N VAL A 145 -5.44 -5.18 -2.40
CA VAL A 145 -6.71 -5.93 -2.58
C VAL A 145 -6.52 -7.13 -3.50
N LEU A 146 -6.00 -6.93 -4.70
CA LEU A 146 -5.81 -8.01 -5.68
C LEU A 146 -4.89 -9.10 -5.15
N MET A 147 -3.81 -8.71 -4.48
CA MET A 147 -2.84 -9.64 -3.91
C MET A 147 -3.43 -10.45 -2.77
N GLU A 148 -4.17 -9.82 -1.86
CA GLU A 148 -4.78 -10.53 -0.73
C GLU A 148 -6.00 -11.37 -1.15
N LEU A 149 -6.83 -10.92 -2.11
CA LEU A 149 -7.90 -11.76 -2.67
C LEU A 149 -7.34 -13.02 -3.32
N ARG A 150 -6.27 -12.88 -4.12
CA ARG A 150 -5.56 -14.04 -4.67
C ARG A 150 -5.05 -14.97 -3.58
N SER A 151 -4.45 -14.44 -2.51
CA SER A 151 -4.02 -15.24 -1.36
C SER A 151 -5.18 -15.97 -0.71
N ARG A 152 -6.32 -15.30 -0.49
CA ARG A 152 -7.54 -15.89 0.08
C ARG A 152 -8.04 -17.04 -0.79
N THR A 153 -8.16 -16.87 -2.10
CA THR A 153 -8.59 -17.94 -3.01
C THR A 153 -7.70 -19.17 -2.95
N VAL A 154 -6.38 -18.97 -2.92
CA VAL A 154 -5.42 -20.09 -2.84
C VAL A 154 -5.54 -20.81 -1.49
N LEU A 155 -5.71 -20.07 -0.40
CA LEU A 155 -5.79 -20.61 0.96
C LEU A 155 -7.15 -21.21 1.31
N ASN A 156 -8.23 -20.82 0.64
CA ASN A 156 -9.60 -21.30 0.92
C ASN A 156 -9.76 -22.83 0.75
N ARG A 157 -8.81 -23.48 0.06
CA ARG A 157 -8.78 -24.94 -0.10
C ARG A 157 -8.16 -25.69 1.08
N MET A 158 -7.58 -24.98 2.04
CA MET A 158 -6.83 -25.57 3.15
C MET A 158 -7.68 -25.63 4.42
N ALA A 159 -7.60 -26.75 5.13
CA ALA A 159 -8.20 -26.87 6.46
C ALA A 159 -7.46 -26.00 7.49
N ARG A 160 -8.12 -25.68 8.61
CA ARG A 160 -7.54 -24.85 9.69
C ARG A 160 -6.17 -25.33 10.16
N PHE A 161 -5.99 -26.63 10.33
CA PHE A 161 -4.72 -27.20 10.79
C PHE A 161 -3.61 -27.05 9.75
N GLU A 162 -3.92 -27.19 8.46
CA GLU A 162 -2.97 -26.97 7.37
C GLU A 162 -2.53 -25.49 7.31
N LEU A 163 -3.46 -24.56 7.52
CA LEU A 163 -3.16 -23.13 7.63
C LEU A 163 -2.24 -22.83 8.82
N GLN A 164 -2.46 -23.46 9.98
CA GLN A 164 -1.58 -23.33 11.13
C GLN A 164 -0.16 -23.79 10.81
N ILE A 165 -0.01 -24.96 10.16
CA ILE A 165 1.29 -25.47 9.71
C ILE A 165 1.94 -24.52 8.70
N LEU A 166 1.17 -24.03 7.72
CA LEU A 166 1.67 -23.10 6.70
C LEU A 166 2.25 -21.84 7.33
N TYR A 167 1.49 -21.18 8.19
CA TYR A 167 1.93 -19.94 8.83
C TYR A 167 3.07 -20.18 9.80
N ALA A 168 3.08 -21.29 10.56
CA ALA A 168 4.22 -21.65 11.41
C ALA A 168 5.51 -21.77 10.58
N ARG A 169 5.47 -22.47 9.44
CA ARG A 169 6.62 -22.60 8.52
C ARG A 169 7.01 -21.26 7.90
N ALA A 170 6.05 -20.41 7.55
CA ALA A 170 6.31 -19.07 7.02
C ALA A 170 7.00 -18.18 8.06
N MET A 171 6.55 -18.24 9.32
CA MET A 171 7.14 -17.51 10.44
C MET A 171 8.58 -17.96 10.68
N THR A 172 8.84 -19.27 10.73
CA THR A 172 10.21 -19.82 10.84
C THR A 172 11.09 -19.36 9.69
N LYS A 173 10.57 -19.38 8.45
CA LYS A 173 11.33 -18.94 7.27
C LYS A 173 11.71 -17.46 7.35
N LEU A 174 10.82 -16.59 7.84
CA LEU A 174 11.16 -15.18 8.04
C LEU A 174 12.21 -15.04 9.14
N TRP A 175 12.01 -15.71 10.27
CA TRP A 175 12.89 -15.61 11.43
C TRP A 175 14.33 -16.04 11.11
N GLN A 176 14.51 -17.11 10.33
CA GLN A 176 15.83 -17.53 9.85
C GLN A 176 16.54 -16.44 9.03
N LYS A 177 15.81 -15.64 8.25
CA LYS A 177 16.40 -14.50 7.54
C LYS A 177 16.79 -13.39 8.50
N VAL A 178 15.98 -13.13 9.52
CA VAL A 178 16.26 -12.15 10.56
C VAL A 178 17.53 -12.54 11.33
N GLU A 179 17.66 -13.80 11.74
CA GLU A 179 18.87 -14.32 12.39
C GLU A 179 20.10 -14.17 11.49
N HIS A 180 19.99 -14.52 10.22
CA HIS A 180 21.10 -14.37 9.26
C HIS A 180 21.53 -12.90 9.08
N LEU A 181 20.56 -11.98 9.04
CA LEU A 181 20.83 -10.54 8.87
C LEU A 181 21.33 -9.87 10.15
N ARG A 182 21.08 -10.45 11.32
CA ARG A 182 21.46 -9.89 12.62
C ARG A 182 22.95 -9.68 12.74
N ASP A 183 23.77 -10.52 12.13
CA ASP A 183 25.22 -10.44 12.25
C ASP A 183 25.90 -9.59 11.16
N VAL A 184 25.13 -9.05 10.20
CA VAL A 184 25.68 -8.24 9.10
C VAL A 184 26.06 -6.83 9.62
N PRO A 185 27.34 -6.44 9.63
CA PRO A 185 27.76 -5.13 10.14
C PRO A 185 27.22 -3.98 9.27
N GLY A 186 26.77 -2.90 9.90
CA GLY A 186 26.31 -1.69 9.19
C GLY A 186 24.97 -1.82 8.43
N LEU A 187 24.30 -2.96 8.51
CA LEU A 187 23.02 -3.17 7.84
C LEU A 187 21.95 -2.18 8.32
N ARG A 188 21.22 -1.59 7.36
CA ARG A 188 20.01 -0.80 7.56
C ARG A 188 18.95 -1.33 6.59
N ILE A 189 17.80 -1.76 7.09
CA ILE A 189 16.72 -2.36 6.28
C ILE A 189 15.36 -1.79 6.66
N ALA A 190 14.53 -1.51 5.67
CA ALA A 190 13.14 -1.07 5.84
C ALA A 190 12.18 -2.04 5.15
N ASP A 191 10.95 -2.11 5.62
CA ASP A 191 9.85 -2.79 4.93
C ASP A 191 9.29 -1.90 3.80
N PHE A 192 9.20 -2.45 2.59
CA PHE A 192 8.55 -1.86 1.41
C PHE A 192 7.57 -2.85 0.76
N GLY A 193 6.92 -3.68 1.58
CA GLY A 193 6.15 -4.85 1.13
C GLY A 193 4.68 -4.59 0.76
N THR A 194 4.12 -3.40 1.00
CA THR A 194 2.65 -3.20 1.03
C THR A 194 1.95 -3.63 -0.25
N ARG A 195 2.37 -3.15 -1.42
CA ARG A 195 1.65 -3.40 -2.69
C ARG A 195 1.65 -4.86 -3.16
N ARG A 196 2.49 -5.73 -2.57
CA ARG A 196 2.58 -7.16 -2.90
C ARG A 196 2.51 -8.06 -1.67
N ARG A 197 1.98 -7.53 -0.55
CA ARG A 197 1.86 -8.29 0.69
C ARG A 197 0.96 -9.51 0.49
N HIS A 198 1.26 -10.58 1.23
CA HIS A 198 0.40 -11.76 1.30
C HIS A 198 -0.97 -11.42 1.90
N SER A 199 -0.96 -10.69 3.00
CA SER A 199 -2.12 -10.05 3.62
C SER A 199 -1.66 -8.91 4.54
N PHE A 200 -2.58 -8.04 4.97
CA PHE A 200 -2.28 -7.01 5.98
C PHE A 200 -1.66 -7.63 7.24
N LEU A 201 -2.31 -8.66 7.80
CA LEU A 201 -1.88 -9.30 9.06
C LEU A 201 -0.50 -9.95 8.93
N TRP A 202 -0.19 -10.51 7.76
CA TRP A 202 1.13 -11.08 7.51
C TRP A 202 2.21 -10.00 7.43
N GLN A 203 1.94 -8.88 6.75
CA GLN A 203 2.89 -7.75 6.70
C GLN A 203 3.14 -7.18 8.10
N ASP A 204 2.07 -6.91 8.85
CA ASP A 204 2.15 -6.40 10.22
C ASP A 204 2.97 -7.34 11.14
N TRP A 205 2.77 -8.65 11.03
CA TRP A 205 3.58 -9.64 11.76
C TRP A 205 5.06 -9.62 11.31
N CYS A 206 5.33 -9.51 10.01
CA CYS A 206 6.70 -9.43 9.50
C CYS A 206 7.43 -8.19 10.03
N VAL A 207 6.76 -7.03 10.03
CA VAL A 207 7.32 -5.78 10.56
C VAL A 207 7.65 -5.91 12.05
N GLN A 208 6.75 -6.50 12.83
CA GLN A 208 7.02 -6.80 14.24
C GLN A 208 8.26 -7.68 14.41
N ALA A 209 8.32 -8.82 13.70
CA ALA A 209 9.42 -9.77 13.83
C ALA A 209 10.77 -9.16 13.41
N MET A 210 10.78 -8.32 12.37
CA MET A 210 11.99 -7.60 11.96
C MET A 210 12.41 -6.55 12.98
N GLY A 211 11.47 -5.78 13.54
CA GLY A 211 11.77 -4.80 14.59
C GLY A 211 12.37 -5.46 15.83
N GLU A 212 11.74 -6.52 16.33
CA GLU A 212 12.23 -7.26 17.51
C GLU A 212 13.56 -7.98 17.25
N GLY A 213 13.75 -8.56 16.06
CA GLY A 213 14.91 -9.41 15.80
C GLY A 213 16.13 -8.69 15.23
N LEU A 214 15.97 -7.50 14.63
CA LEU A 214 17.06 -6.70 14.06
C LEU A 214 17.37 -5.42 14.86
N GLY A 215 16.48 -4.99 15.77
CA GLY A 215 16.67 -3.77 16.56
C GLY A 215 16.90 -2.55 15.66
N GLU A 216 17.92 -1.74 15.97
CA GLU A 216 18.28 -0.52 15.24
C GLU A 216 18.62 -0.73 13.75
N LYS A 217 18.92 -1.97 13.34
CA LYS A 217 19.14 -2.29 11.93
C LYS A 217 17.84 -2.24 11.13
N PHE A 218 16.69 -2.45 11.75
CA PHE A 218 15.38 -2.23 11.13
C PHE A 218 14.98 -0.77 11.29
N VAL A 219 14.91 -0.04 10.18
CA VAL A 219 14.75 1.42 10.19
C VAL A 219 13.32 1.90 10.06
N GLY A 220 12.35 1.00 9.85
CA GLY A 220 10.94 1.36 9.70
C GLY A 220 10.24 0.64 8.55
N THR A 221 9.04 1.09 8.23
CA THR A 221 8.19 0.54 7.16
C THR A 221 7.64 1.66 6.30
N SER A 222 7.39 1.40 5.02
CA SER A 222 6.65 2.32 4.18
C SER A 222 5.17 2.41 4.52
N ASN A 223 4.59 1.37 5.15
CA ASN A 223 3.17 1.38 5.43
C ASN A 223 2.83 2.30 6.61
N CYS A 224 2.15 3.43 6.36
CA CYS A 224 1.87 4.42 7.40
C CYS A 224 1.00 3.87 8.54
N LEU A 225 0.01 3.03 8.22
CA LEU A 225 -0.85 2.42 9.24
C LEU A 225 -0.07 1.49 10.16
N ILE A 226 0.81 0.64 9.60
CA ILE A 226 1.67 -0.24 10.39
C ILE A 226 2.71 0.58 11.16
N ALA A 227 3.32 1.60 10.54
CA ALA A 227 4.25 2.51 11.20
C ALA A 227 3.62 3.13 12.46
N LYS A 228 2.42 3.71 12.30
CA LYS A 228 1.62 4.25 13.41
C LYS A 228 1.30 3.21 14.48
N ASN A 229 0.85 2.02 14.08
CA ASN A 229 0.39 1.00 15.03
C ASN A 229 1.52 0.31 15.79
N ARG A 230 2.73 0.27 15.19
CA ARG A 230 3.92 -0.38 15.75
C ARG A 230 4.91 0.61 16.37
N ASP A 231 4.62 1.90 16.31
CA ASP A 231 5.49 2.98 16.76
C ASP A 231 6.89 2.89 16.15
N VAL A 232 6.93 2.69 14.83
CA VAL A 232 8.16 2.68 14.03
C VAL A 232 8.13 3.80 12.99
N GLU A 233 9.30 4.18 12.49
CA GLU A 233 9.41 5.22 11.47
C GLU A 233 8.67 4.86 10.18
N ALA A 234 7.98 5.86 9.62
CA ALA A 234 7.39 5.78 8.29
C ALA A 234 8.44 6.18 7.24
N ILE A 235 8.72 5.29 6.30
CA ILE A 235 9.83 5.44 5.32
C ILE A 235 9.29 5.53 3.89
N GLY A 236 9.84 6.45 3.11
CA GLY A 236 9.45 6.71 1.72
C GLY A 236 10.13 7.94 1.16
N THR A 237 10.47 7.90 -0.13
CA THR A 237 11.10 8.99 -0.89
C THR A 237 10.09 9.59 -1.87
N ASN A 238 10.49 9.86 -3.11
CA ASN A 238 9.60 10.02 -4.27
C ASN A 238 9.62 8.76 -5.15
N ALA A 239 8.71 8.68 -6.12
CA ALA A 239 8.54 7.58 -7.06
C ALA A 239 8.49 8.08 -8.51
N HIS A 240 8.65 7.14 -9.45
CA HIS A 240 8.76 7.42 -10.88
C HIS A 240 7.53 8.11 -11.51
N GLU A 241 6.35 8.07 -10.88
CA GLU A 241 5.16 8.72 -11.45
C GLU A 241 5.31 10.25 -11.56
N LEU A 242 6.05 10.89 -10.65
CA LEU A 242 6.30 12.34 -10.70
C LEU A 242 7.00 12.73 -12.02
N PRO A 243 8.21 12.21 -12.32
CA PRO A 243 8.88 12.56 -13.56
C PRO A 243 8.14 12.05 -14.80
N MET A 244 7.39 10.94 -14.72
CA MET A 244 6.56 10.45 -15.84
C MET A 244 5.45 11.44 -16.22
N VAL A 245 4.73 11.99 -15.23
CA VAL A 245 3.65 12.94 -15.50
C VAL A 245 4.22 14.30 -15.92
N TYR A 246 5.29 14.78 -15.29
CA TYR A 246 5.95 16.03 -15.74
C TYR A 246 6.43 15.92 -17.19
N ALA A 247 6.99 14.77 -17.57
CA ALA A 247 7.38 14.50 -18.94
C ALA A 247 6.17 14.51 -19.91
N ALA A 248 5.04 13.94 -19.50
CA ALA A 248 3.82 13.93 -20.31
C ALA A 248 3.15 15.31 -20.43
N LEU A 249 3.40 16.22 -19.48
CA LEU A 249 2.89 17.60 -19.48
C LEU A 249 3.80 18.59 -20.22
N ALA A 250 4.99 18.17 -20.66
CA ALA A 250 5.92 19.04 -21.35
C ALA A 250 5.43 19.37 -22.77
N ASP A 251 5.44 20.65 -23.14
CA ASP A 251 5.03 21.12 -24.47
C ASP A 251 6.21 21.13 -25.47
N THR A 252 7.45 21.04 -24.98
CA THR A 252 8.67 21.09 -25.78
C THR A 252 9.71 20.03 -25.41
N ASP A 253 10.57 19.65 -26.36
CA ASP A 253 11.69 18.72 -26.11
C ASP A 253 12.64 19.21 -25.00
N ALA A 254 12.79 20.53 -24.85
CA ALA A 254 13.63 21.13 -23.82
C ALA A 254 13.01 21.04 -22.43
N GLU A 255 11.68 21.13 -22.31
CA GLU A 255 10.95 20.87 -21.07
C GLU A 255 10.94 19.37 -20.76
N LEU A 256 10.70 18.52 -21.75
CA LEU A 256 10.73 17.06 -21.61
C LEU A 256 12.08 16.57 -21.09
N ALA A 257 13.19 17.10 -21.62
CA ALA A 257 14.53 16.77 -21.15
C ALA A 257 14.81 17.24 -19.71
N ARG A 258 14.13 18.29 -19.24
CA ARG A 258 14.27 18.85 -17.88
C ARG A 258 13.33 18.23 -16.86
N ALA A 259 12.18 17.72 -17.29
CA ALA A 259 11.13 17.18 -16.42
C ALA A 259 11.62 16.24 -15.31
N PRO A 260 12.56 15.29 -15.54
CA PRO A 260 13.05 14.43 -14.46
C PRO A 260 13.76 15.19 -13.34
N TYR A 261 14.36 16.35 -13.60
CA TYR A 261 15.16 17.12 -12.65
C TYR A 261 14.36 18.16 -11.87
N GLU A 262 13.13 18.47 -12.29
CA GLU A 262 12.25 19.43 -11.59
C GLU A 262 11.60 18.84 -10.33
N VAL A 263 11.62 17.52 -10.20
CA VAL A 263 10.94 16.75 -9.15
C VAL A 263 11.87 15.91 -8.28
N LEU A 264 13.19 16.01 -8.52
CA LEU A 264 14.24 15.35 -7.75
C LEU A 264 14.74 16.20 -6.59
#